data_AF-A0A352SC97-F1
#
_entry.id   AF-A0A352SC97-F1
#
_cell.length_a   1.000
_cell.length_b   1.000
_cell.length_c   1.000
_cell.angle_alpha   90.00
_cell.angle_beta   90.00
_cell.angle_gamma   90.00
#
_symmetry.space_group_name_H-M   'P 1'
#
loop_
_entity.id
_entity.type
_entity.pdbx_description
1 polymer ?
#
loop_
_entity_poly.entity_id
_entity_poly.type
_entity_poly.pdbx_seq_one_letter_code
_entity_poly.pdbx_strand_id
1 'polypeptide(L)' 'MKMTRLAVAVAATVLGAFAGGASAQVSGDTVKIGYITDMSGLYADIDGPGGLEAVKMAIEDHGGKVLGKPIELVS' A
#
# COMPACT_ATOMS: atom_id res chain seq x y z
N MET A 1 23.01 27.68 -34.70
CA MET A 1 23.31 26.36 -34.10
C MET A 1 23.67 26.40 -32.61
N LYS A 2 24.56 27.29 -32.12
CA LYS A 2 24.90 27.37 -30.68
C LYS A 2 23.71 27.76 -29.78
N MET A 3 22.92 28.75 -30.19
CA MET A 3 21.72 29.18 -29.43
C MET A 3 20.64 28.07 -29.37
N THR A 4 20.48 27.31 -30.45
CA THR A 4 19.55 26.17 -30.50
C THR A 4 19.93 25.07 -29.51
N ARG A 5 21.24 24.82 -29.32
CA ARG A 5 21.73 23.84 -28.33
C ARG A 5 21.51 24.30 -26.90
N LEU A 6 21.67 25.60 -26.63
CA LEU A 6 21.42 26.17 -25.31
C LEU A 6 19.93 26.11 -24.93
N ALA A 7 19.05 26.40 -25.90
CA ALA A 7 17.60 26.29 -25.70
C ALA A 7 17.15 24.86 -25.37
N VAL A 8 17.72 23.85 -26.06
CA VAL A 8 17.41 22.43 -25.80
C VAL A 8 17.90 21.99 -24.42
N ALA A 9 19.09 22.43 -23.99
CA ALA A 9 19.62 22.08 -22.67
C ALA A 9 18.78 22.66 -21.52
N VAL A 10 18.30 23.89 -21.67
CA VAL A 10 17.40 24.53 -20.69
C VAL A 10 16.03 23.83 -20.67
N ALA A 11 15.48 23.50 -21.84
CA ALA A 11 14.22 22.75 -21.90
C ALA A 11 14.31 21.39 -21.21
N ALA A 12 15.42 20.66 -21.39
CA ALA A 12 15.64 19.36 -20.77
C ALA A 12 15.77 19.43 -19.25
N THR A 13 16.43 20.46 -18.71
CA THR A 13 16.56 20.66 -17.26
C THR A 13 15.24 21.07 -16.61
N VAL A 14 14.44 21.89 -17.29
CA VAL A 14 13.09 22.26 -16.83
C VAL A 14 12.18 21.02 -16.81
N LEU A 15 12.18 20.21 -17.88
CA LEU A 15 11.40 18.95 -17.94
C LEU A 15 11.84 17.95 -16.86
N GLY A 16 13.14 17.84 -16.58
CA GLY A 16 13.66 16.98 -15.52
C GLY A 16 13.27 17.45 -14.11
N ALA A 17 13.14 18.76 -13.89
CA ALA A 17 12.70 19.32 -12.61
C ALA A 17 11.20 19.08 -12.32
N PHE A 18 10.40 18.86 -13.37
CA PHE A 18 8.97 18.52 -13.26
C PHE A 18 8.68 17.02 -13.34
N ALA A 19 9.69 16.18 -13.53
CA ALA A 19 9.56 14.74 -13.38
C ALA A 19 9.43 14.42 -11.88
N GLY A 20 8.22 14.61 -11.34
CA GLY A 20 7.89 14.21 -9.98
C GLY A 20 8.26 12.75 -9.74
N GLY A 21 8.91 12.47 -8.62
CA GLY A 21 9.32 11.11 -8.26
C GLY A 21 8.11 10.17 -8.29
N ALA A 22 8.27 9.01 -8.92
CA ALA A 22 7.25 7.97 -8.92
C ALA A 22 6.93 7.62 -7.46
N SER A 23 5.76 8.05 -6.99
CA SER A 23 5.28 7.69 -5.66
C SER A 23 4.75 6.27 -5.74
N ALA A 24 5.24 5.36 -4.89
CA ALA A 24 4.69 4.02 -4.80
C ALA A 24 3.21 4.13 -4.40
N GLN A 25 2.31 3.84 -5.35
CA GLN A 25 0.88 3.91 -5.12
C GLN A 25 0.39 2.57 -4.57
N VAL A 26 -0.47 2.62 -3.55
CA VAL A 26 -1.21 1.44 -3.09
C VAL A 26 -2.30 1.17 -4.12
N SER A 27 -2.22 0.02 -4.78
CA SER A 27 -3.20 -0.42 -5.77
C SER A 27 -4.61 -0.45 -5.16
N GLY A 28 -5.59 0.16 -5.84
CA GLY A 28 -6.98 0.16 -5.40
C GLY A 28 -7.26 0.95 -4.12
N ASP A 29 -6.34 1.84 -3.71
CA ASP A 29 -6.49 2.74 -2.56
C ASP A 29 -6.76 2.05 -1.21
N THR A 30 -6.47 0.75 -1.09
CA THR A 30 -6.71 -0.06 0.11
C THR A 30 -5.59 -1.08 0.27
N VAL A 31 -5.18 -1.35 1.51
CA VAL A 31 -4.28 -2.46 1.82
C VAL A 31 -5.13 -3.64 2.28
N LYS A 32 -5.13 -4.73 1.50
CA LYS A 32 -5.88 -5.94 1.82
C LYS A 32 -4.99 -6.94 2.55
N ILE A 33 -5.45 -7.44 3.70
CA ILE A 33 -4.84 -8.52 4.46
C ILE A 33 -5.74 -9.74 4.33
N GLY A 34 -5.18 -10.86 3.87
CA GLY A 34 -5.88 -12.14 3.84
C GLY A 34 -5.57 -12.96 5.09
N TYR A 35 -6.61 -13.48 5.75
CA TYR A 35 -6.51 -14.43 6.85
C TYR A 35 -6.95 -15.80 6.37
N ILE A 36 -5.99 -16.71 6.20
CA ILE A 36 -6.23 -18.05 5.65
C ILE A 36 -5.82 -19.07 6.72
N THR A 37 -6.80 -19.70 7.35
CA THR A 37 -6.61 -20.71 8.38
C THR A 37 -7.75 -21.74 8.37
N ASP A 38 -7.68 -22.73 9.25
CA ASP A 38 -8.78 -23.64 9.52
C ASP A 38 -9.85 -22.97 10.39
N MET A 39 -11.00 -22.65 9.80
CA MET A 39 -12.11 -21.98 10.48
C MET A 39 -13.14 -22.93 11.11
N SER A 40 -13.09 -24.23 10.79
CA SER A 40 -14.17 -25.17 11.16
C SER A 40 -13.73 -26.61 11.43
N GLY A 41 -12.49 -26.95 11.13
CA GLY A 41 -11.90 -28.27 11.31
C GLY A 41 -11.26 -28.44 12.68
N LEU A 42 -10.33 -29.37 12.76
CA LEU A 42 -9.70 -29.79 14.02
C LEU A 42 -8.94 -28.65 14.71
N TYR A 43 -8.53 -27.62 13.98
CA TYR A 43 -7.68 -26.54 14.49
C TYR A 43 -8.43 -25.21 14.69
N ALA A 44 -9.75 -25.18 14.51
CA ALA A 44 -10.52 -23.95 14.65
C ALA A 44 -10.40 -23.30 16.05
N ASP A 45 -10.30 -24.11 17.10
CA ASP A 45 -10.23 -23.61 18.49
C ASP A 45 -8.86 -23.02 18.86
N ILE A 46 -7.79 -23.38 18.14
CA ILE A 46 -6.43 -22.92 18.45
C ILE A 46 -6.04 -21.63 17.70
N ASP A 47 -6.71 -21.33 16.59
CA ASP A 47 -6.49 -20.15 15.75
C ASP A 47 -7.85 -19.63 15.24
N GLY A 48 -8.30 -20.07 14.06
CA GLY A 48 -9.67 -19.94 13.57
C GLY A 48 -10.37 -18.60 13.87
N PRO A 49 -11.60 -18.61 14.40
CA PRO A 49 -12.32 -17.38 14.73
C PRO A 49 -11.60 -16.48 15.75
N GLY A 50 -10.84 -17.06 16.69
CA GLY A 50 -10.10 -16.32 17.70
C GLY A 50 -8.93 -15.53 17.12
N GLY A 51 -8.17 -16.15 16.22
CA GLY A 51 -7.09 -15.49 15.48
C GLY A 51 -7.61 -14.43 14.51
N LEU A 52 -8.75 -14.67 13.85
CA LEU A 52 -9.40 -13.64 13.03
C LEU A 52 -9.71 -12.38 13.84
N GLU A 53 -10.27 -12.55 15.04
CA GLU A 53 -10.57 -11.42 15.92
C GLU A 53 -9.29 -10.73 16.43
N ALA A 54 -8.25 -11.51 16.75
CA ALA A 54 -6.95 -10.96 17.13
C ALA A 54 -6.33 -10.08 16.02
N VAL A 55 -6.47 -10.47 14.75
CA VAL A 55 -6.02 -9.65 13.62
C VAL A 55 -6.84 -8.36 13.50
N LYS A 56 -8.16 -8.39 13.72
CA LYS A 56 -8.97 -7.16 13.73
C LYS A 56 -8.53 -6.21 14.84
N MET A 57 -8.34 -6.73 16.06
CA MET A 57 -7.83 -5.93 17.18
C MET A 57 -6.46 -5.32 16.85
N ALA A 58 -5.55 -6.08 16.25
CA ALA A 58 -4.25 -5.57 15.83
C ALA A 58 -4.35 -4.46 14.76
N ILE A 59 -5.29 -4.55 13.83
CA ILE A 59 -5.58 -3.50 12.84
C ILE A 59 -6.10 -2.25 13.53
N GLU A 60 -7.01 -2.40 14.49
CA GLU A 60 -7.56 -1.29 15.29
C GLU A 60 -6.47 -0.60 16.12
N ASP A 61 -5.62 -1.37 16.81
CA ASP A 61 -4.48 -0.88 17.58
C ASP A 61 -3.47 -0.13 16.70
N HIS A 62 -3.29 -0.55 15.44
CA HIS A 62 -2.47 0.16 14.46
C HIS A 62 -3.12 1.45 13.93
N GLY A 63 -4.40 1.69 14.25
CA GLY A 63 -5.16 2.86 13.81
C GLY A 63 -5.90 2.68 12.48
N GLY A 64 -6.12 1.43 12.04
CA GLY A 64 -6.99 1.08 10.91
C GLY A 64 -6.47 1.46 9.51
N LYS A 65 -5.25 2.03 9.41
CA LYS A 65 -4.68 2.49 8.15
C LYS A 65 -3.16 2.36 8.12
N VAL A 66 -2.61 2.14 6.94
CA VAL A 66 -1.17 2.16 6.68
C VAL A 66 -0.91 2.89 5.36
N LEU A 67 0.18 3.64 5.27
CA LEU A 67 0.48 4.50 4.11
C LEU A 67 -0.66 5.49 3.77
N GLY A 68 -1.46 5.87 4.78
CA GLY A 68 -2.63 6.74 4.60
C GLY A 68 -3.83 6.07 3.93
N LYS A 69 -3.81 4.74 3.76
CA LYS A 69 -4.88 3.95 3.14
C LYS A 69 -5.53 3.02 4.17
N PRO A 70 -6.85 2.78 4.10
CA PRO A 70 -7.52 1.84 5.00
C PRO A 70 -6.96 0.43 4.84
N ILE A 71 -7.01 -0.33 5.93
CA ILE A 71 -6.73 -1.76 5.93
C ILE A 71 -8.05 -2.52 5.86
N GLU A 72 -8.16 -3.46 4.92
CA GLU A 72 -9.32 -4.36 4.76
C GLU A 72 -8.87 -5.80 5.06
N LEU A 73 -9.59 -6.47 5.97
CA LEU A 73 -9.36 -7.88 6.29
C LEU A 73 -10.32 -8.76 5.51
N VAL A 74 -9.79 -9.79 4.85
CA VAL A 74 -10.55 -10.78 4.07
C VAL A 74 -10.24 -12.17 4.64
N SER A 75 -11.26 -12.99 4.87
CA SER A 75 -11.16 -14.35 5.44
C SER A 75 -12.14 -15.30 4.76
#